data_AF-A0AA42EBY5-F1
#
_entry.id   AF-A0AA42EBY5-F1
#
_cell.length_a   1.000
_cell.length_b   1.000
_cell.length_c   1.000
_cell.angle_alpha   90.00
_cell.angle_beta   90.00
_cell.angle_gamma   90.00
#
_symmetry.space_group_name_H-M   'P 1'
#
loop_
_entity.id
_entity.type
_entity.pdbx_description
1 polymer ?
#
loop_
_entity_poly.entity_id
_entity_poly.type
_entity_poly.pdbx_seq_one_letter_code
_entity_poly.pdbx_strand_id
1 'polypeptide(L)'
;MTPQFTTDPFRRFLDIAGLGLRAQAVIAMRTVLLAGGGPAAIREAHRMVAEKVVAGLEAEAAAMRALLGGGTFDDAAEQALVPVRRCVEDNVRRLTRPPY
;
A
#
# COMPACT_ATOMS: atom_id res chain seq x y z
N MET A 1 21.02 14.46 -17.42
CA MET A 1 21.13 14.12 -15.99
C MET A 1 20.29 12.87 -15.77
N THR A 2 20.86 11.70 -16.03
CA THR A 2 20.19 10.41 -15.85
C THR A 2 20.09 10.15 -14.34
N PRO A 3 18.89 9.92 -13.78
CA PRO A 3 18.77 9.58 -12.37
C PRO A 3 19.59 8.30 -12.12
N GLN A 4 20.40 8.32 -11.06
CA GLN A 4 21.20 7.17 -10.65
C GLN A 4 20.24 6.04 -10.27
N PHE A 5 20.06 5.13 -11.22
CA PHE A 5 19.36 3.87 -11.08
C PHE A 5 19.91 3.13 -9.86
N THR A 6 19.10 2.93 -8.83
CA THR A 6 19.49 2.07 -7.70
C THR A 6 19.24 0.62 -8.10
N THR A 7 20.22 0.05 -8.79
CA THR A 7 20.38 -1.38 -9.10
C THR A 7 20.97 -2.13 -7.91
N ASP A 8 20.46 -1.89 -6.69
CA ASP A 8 20.84 -2.68 -5.51
C ASP A 8 19.71 -3.67 -5.18
N PRO A 9 19.89 -4.96 -5.53
CA PRO A 9 18.90 -6.01 -5.22
C PRO A 9 18.63 -6.13 -3.73
N PHE A 10 19.63 -5.86 -2.89
CA PHE A 10 19.49 -5.98 -1.44
C PHE A 10 18.60 -4.86 -0.88
N ARG A 11 18.78 -3.63 -1.35
CA ARG A 11 17.91 -2.52 -0.95
C ARG A 11 16.47 -2.72 -1.37
N ARG A 12 16.22 -3.19 -2.61
CA ARG A 12 14.87 -3.54 -3.07
C ARG A 12 14.24 -4.62 -2.22
N PHE A 13 15.00 -5.66 -1.88
CA PHE A 13 14.55 -6.70 -0.98
C PHE A 13 14.16 -6.14 0.39
N LEU A 14 14.99 -5.28 1.00
CA LEU A 14 14.69 -4.64 2.28
C LEU A 14 13.44 -3.75 2.21
N ASP A 15 13.24 -3.01 1.12
CA ASP A 15 12.06 -2.19 0.90
C ASP A 15 10.77 -3.03 0.85
N ILE A 16 10.80 -4.16 0.13
CA ILE A 16 9.68 -5.10 0.03
C ILE A 16 9.45 -5.80 1.37
N ALA A 17 10.51 -6.22 2.06
CA ALA A 17 10.41 -6.83 3.39
C ALA A 17 9.77 -5.85 4.40
N GLY A 18 10.20 -4.58 4.38
CA GLY A 18 9.61 -3.54 5.21
C GLY A 18 8.13 -3.29 4.90
N LEU A 19 7.75 -3.29 3.62
CA LEU A 19 6.34 -3.24 3.21
C LEU A 19 5.54 -4.45 3.72
N GLY A 20 6.12 -5.66 3.60
CA GLY A 20 5.51 -6.90 4.08
C GLY A 20 5.23 -6.87 5.59
N LEU A 21 6.18 -6.40 6.39
CA LEU A 21 6.00 -6.24 7.84
C LEU A 21 4.86 -5.26 8.18
N ARG A 22 4.78 -4.13 7.48
CA ARG A 22 3.67 -3.16 7.68
C ARG A 22 2.32 -3.76 7.26
N ALA A 23 2.28 -4.49 6.16
CA ALA A 23 1.07 -5.18 5.72
C ALA A 23 0.60 -6.22 6.76
N GLN A 24 1.53 -7.00 7.34
CA GLN A 24 1.21 -7.95 8.42
C GLN A 24 0.68 -7.25 9.67
N ALA A 25 1.24 -6.11 10.06
CA ALA A 25 0.72 -5.32 11.17
C ALA A 25 -0.73 -4.84 10.91
N VAL A 26 -1.01 -4.34 9.70
CA VAL A 26 -2.37 -3.93 9.29
C VAL A 26 -3.35 -5.11 9.35
N ILE A 27 -2.94 -6.28 8.85
CA ILE A 27 -3.74 -7.49 8.90
C ILE A 27 -4.04 -7.88 10.35
N ALA A 28 -3.01 -7.96 11.21
CA ALA A 28 -3.18 -8.34 12.60
C ALA A 28 -4.16 -7.41 13.36
N MET A 29 -3.99 -6.09 13.23
CA MET A 29 -4.87 -5.11 13.87
C MET A 29 -6.32 -5.21 13.38
N ARG A 30 -6.51 -5.45 12.08
CA ARG A 30 -7.85 -5.63 11.49
C ARG A 30 -8.50 -6.92 11.94
N THR A 31 -7.74 -8.01 12.01
CA THR A 31 -8.25 -9.28 12.50
C THR A 31 -8.74 -9.14 13.94
N VAL A 32 -8.01 -8.44 14.80
CA VAL A 32 -8.44 -8.16 16.18
C VAL A 32 -9.72 -7.32 16.21
N LEU A 33 -9.78 -6.23 15.43
CA LEU A 33 -10.98 -5.37 15.38
C LEU A 33 -12.21 -6.11 14.84
N LEU A 34 -12.03 -6.89 13.77
CA LEU A 34 -13.12 -7.66 13.15
C LEU A 34 -13.59 -8.80 14.06
N ALA A 35 -12.68 -9.46 14.78
CA ALA A 35 -13.02 -10.48 15.77
C ALA A 35 -13.86 -9.90 16.93
N GLY A 36 -13.66 -8.62 17.27
CA GLY A 36 -14.51 -7.92 18.23
C GLY A 36 -15.95 -7.67 17.75
N GLY A 37 -16.19 -7.70 16.43
CA GLY A 37 -17.52 -7.55 15.85
C GLY A 37 -18.17 -6.17 16.06
N GLY A 38 -19.49 -6.14 15.95
CA GLY A 38 -20.30 -4.93 16.16
C GLY A 38 -20.17 -3.85 15.08
N PRO A 39 -20.75 -2.65 15.32
CA PRO A 39 -20.78 -1.57 14.34
C PRO A 39 -19.40 -1.07 13.90
N ALA A 40 -18.40 -1.11 14.79
CA ALA A 40 -17.03 -0.71 14.48
C ALA A 40 -16.37 -1.65 13.47
N ALA A 41 -16.53 -2.97 13.63
CA ALA A 41 -16.03 -3.97 12.69
C ALA A 41 -16.65 -3.81 11.29
N ILE A 42 -17.97 -3.57 11.21
CA ILE A 42 -18.66 -3.34 9.93
C ILE A 42 -18.10 -2.09 9.23
N ARG A 43 -17.96 -0.97 9.96
CA ARG A 43 -17.38 0.27 9.40
C ARG A 43 -15.96 0.06 8.88
N GLU A 44 -15.13 -0.68 9.62
CA GLU A 44 -13.77 -0.98 9.14
C GLU A 44 -13.80 -1.91 7.92
N ALA A 45 -14.67 -2.91 7.87
CA ALA A 45 -14.78 -3.80 6.70
C ALA A 45 -15.17 -3.03 5.43
N HIS A 46 -16.11 -2.09 5.52
CA HIS A 46 -16.44 -1.21 4.39
C HIS A 46 -15.27 -0.30 3.99
N ARG A 47 -14.59 0.29 4.98
CA ARG A 47 -13.41 1.12 4.72
C ARG A 47 -12.28 0.33 4.05
N MET A 48 -12.04 -0.92 4.48
CA MET A 48 -11.07 -1.83 3.88
C MET A 48 -11.30 -2.07 2.39
N VAL A 49 -12.56 -2.11 1.94
CA VAL A 49 -12.89 -2.26 0.51
C VAL A 49 -12.61 -0.96 -0.23
N ALA A 50 -13.09 0.17 0.31
CA ALA A 50 -12.86 1.48 -0.29
C ALA A 50 -11.36 1.79 -0.48
N GLU A 51 -10.54 1.50 0.52
CA GLU A 51 -9.09 1.67 0.43
C GLU A 51 -8.44 0.85 -0.69
N LYS A 52 -8.89 -0.41 -0.90
CA LYS A 52 -8.35 -1.26 -1.98
C LYS A 52 -8.73 -0.71 -3.35
N VAL A 53 -9.98 -0.25 -3.50
CA VAL A 53 -10.45 0.36 -4.74
C VAL A 53 -9.67 1.63 -5.04
N VAL A 54 -9.54 2.54 -4.07
CA VAL A 54 -8.79 3.80 -4.26
C VAL A 54 -7.32 3.51 -4.58
N ALA A 55 -6.64 2.68 -3.79
CA ALA A 55 -5.23 2.37 -4.03
C ALA A 55 -5.02 1.65 -5.38
N GLY A 56 -5.95 0.79 -5.79
CA GLY A 56 -5.90 0.11 -7.09
C GLY A 56 -6.04 1.09 -8.25
N LEU A 57 -7.03 1.98 -8.21
CA LEU A 57 -7.21 3.01 -9.24
C LEU A 57 -6.03 3.98 -9.31
N GLU A 58 -5.48 4.36 -8.15
CA GLU A 58 -4.26 5.19 -8.11
C GLU A 58 -3.05 4.46 -8.68
N ALA A 59 -2.90 3.16 -8.41
CA ALA A 59 -1.83 2.33 -8.94
C ALA A 59 -1.92 2.19 -10.47
N GLU A 60 -3.10 1.88 -11.00
CA GLU A 60 -3.35 1.81 -12.44
C GLU A 60 -3.07 3.16 -13.12
N ALA A 61 -3.54 4.26 -12.52
CA ALA A 61 -3.27 5.59 -13.05
C ALA A 61 -1.78 5.95 -12.99
N ALA A 62 -1.04 5.53 -11.95
CA ALA A 62 0.41 5.74 -11.86
C ALA A 62 1.18 4.93 -12.92
N ALA A 63 0.84 3.64 -13.09
CA ALA A 63 1.40 2.80 -14.14
C ALA A 63 1.12 3.37 -15.55
N MET A 64 -0.13 3.76 -15.82
CA MET A 64 -0.51 4.34 -17.12
C MET A 64 0.27 5.62 -17.41
N ARG A 65 0.44 6.51 -16.43
CA ARG A 65 1.25 7.72 -16.59
C ARG A 65 2.72 7.39 -16.90
N ALA A 66 3.29 6.37 -16.25
CA ALA A 66 4.65 5.93 -16.51
C ALA A 66 4.81 5.43 -17.96
N LEU A 67 3.89 4.59 -18.43
CA LEU A 67 3.91 4.05 -19.79
C LEU A 67 3.69 5.14 -20.85
N LEU A 68 2.69 6.01 -20.67
CA LEU A 68 2.44 7.13 -21.59
C LEU A 68 3.61 8.13 -21.60
N GLY A 69 4.37 8.22 -20.52
CA GLY A 69 5.60 9.00 -20.42
C GLY A 69 6.83 8.35 -21.10
N GLY A 70 6.67 7.19 -21.74
CA GLY A 70 7.76 6.45 -22.39
C GLY A 70 8.56 5.52 -21.46
N GLY A 71 8.06 5.27 -20.25
CA GLY A 71 8.66 4.33 -19.31
C GLY A 71 8.48 2.86 -19.73
N THR A 72 9.29 1.98 -19.16
CA THR A 72 9.19 0.53 -19.34
C THR A 72 8.07 -0.08 -18.50
N PHE A 73 7.75 -1.35 -18.72
CA PHE A 73 6.82 -2.09 -17.85
C PHE A 73 7.33 -2.22 -16.42
N ASP A 74 8.65 -2.31 -16.22
CA ASP A 74 9.25 -2.33 -14.89
C ASP A 74 9.06 -0.99 -14.18
N ASP A 75 9.25 0.13 -14.89
CA ASP A 75 8.97 1.47 -14.35
C ASP A 75 7.49 1.61 -13.97
N ALA A 76 6.59 1.11 -14.82
CA ALA A 76 5.15 1.14 -14.56
C ALA A 76 4.76 0.32 -13.32
N ALA A 77 5.35 -0.87 -13.16
CA ALA A 77 5.16 -1.71 -11.98
C ALA A 77 5.70 -1.03 -10.70
N GLU A 78 6.86 -0.38 -10.78
CA GLU A 78 7.44 0.36 -9.66
C GLU A 78 6.55 1.55 -9.27
N GLN A 79 6.05 2.31 -10.24
CA GLN A 79 5.14 3.43 -9.98
C GLN A 79 3.78 2.97 -9.44
N ALA A 80 3.26 1.82 -9.87
CA ALA A 80 2.03 1.24 -9.33
C ALA A 80 2.15 0.87 -7.85
N LEU A 81 3.35 0.51 -7.37
CA LEU A 81 3.56 0.15 -5.97
C LEU A 81 3.54 1.37 -5.02
N VAL A 82 3.83 2.57 -5.52
CA VAL A 82 3.87 3.80 -4.69
C VAL A 82 2.55 4.06 -3.95
N PRO A 83 1.37 4.13 -4.59
CA PRO A 83 0.10 4.34 -3.90
C PRO A 83 -0.26 3.19 -2.96
N VAL A 84 0.11 1.95 -3.30
CA VAL A 84 -0.10 0.79 -2.43
C VAL A 84 0.72 0.90 -1.14
N ARG A 85 2.01 1.27 -1.24
CA ARG A 85 2.89 1.49 -0.09
C ARG A 85 2.33 2.59 0.82
N ARG A 86 1.91 3.71 0.22
CA ARG A 86 1.29 4.83 0.95
C ARG A 86 0.04 4.40 1.70
N CYS A 87 -0.86 3.65 1.04
CA CYS A 87 -2.07 3.14 1.66
C CYS A 87 -1.77 2.23 2.87
N VAL A 88 -0.77 1.34 2.77
CA VAL A 88 -0.35 0.50 3.91
C VAL A 88 0.21 1.35 5.06
N GLU A 89 1.03 2.36 4.77
CA GLU A 89 1.59 3.26 5.79
C GLU A 89 0.50 4.08 6.49
N ASP A 90 -0.46 4.61 5.74
CA ASP A 90 -1.61 5.34 6.29
C ASP A 90 -2.50 4.43 7.14
N ASN A 91 -2.67 3.17 6.73
CA ASN A 91 -3.38 2.17 7.51
C ASN A 91 -2.69 1.87 8.83
N VAL A 92 -1.36 1.68 8.84
CA VAL A 92 -0.58 1.51 10.08
C VAL A 92 -0.79 2.74 10.98
N ARG A 93 -0.61 3.94 10.45
CA ARG A 93 -0.75 5.19 11.23
C ARG A 93 -2.14 5.38 11.81
N ARG A 94 -3.18 4.93 11.10
CA ARG A 94 -4.56 5.03 11.57
C ARG A 94 -4.87 3.97 12.63
N LEU A 95 -4.55 2.71 12.35
CA LEU A 95 -4.92 1.58 13.21
C LEU A 95 -4.11 1.54 14.52
N THR A 96 -2.94 2.17 14.54
CA THR A 96 -2.15 2.36 15.78
C THR A 96 -2.73 3.44 16.70
N ARG A 97 -3.67 4.26 16.22
CA ARG A 97 -4.36 5.24 17.06
C ARG A 97 -5.55 4.57 17.76
N PRO A 98 -5.82 4.89 19.04
CA PRO A 98 -6.98 4.36 19.74
C PRO A 98 -8.27 4.69 18.98
N PRO A 99 -9.23 3.74 18.89
CA PRO A 99 -10.56 4.06 18.39
C PRO A 99 -11.26 4.95 19.43
N TYR A 100 -11.68 6.14 19.02
CA TYR A 100 -12.74 6.88 19.73
C TYR A 100 -14.09 6.32 19.28
#